data_AF-A0A7K6WLX0-F1
#
_entry.id   AF-A0A7K6WLX0-F1
#
_cell.length_a   1.000
_cell.length_b   1.000
_cell.length_c   1.000
_cell.angle_alpha   90.00
_cell.angle_beta   90.00
_cell.angle_gamma   90.00
#
_symmetry.space_group_name_H-M   'P 1'
#
loop_
_entity.id
_entity.type
_entity.pdbx_description
1 polymer ?
#
loop_
_entity_poly.entity_id
_entity_poly.type
_entity_poly.pdbx_seq_one_letter_code
_entity_poly.pdbx_strand_id
1 'polypeptide(L)'
;MVIVEVSLLSGFILAPESRMLLERQAIIKKIEVKADVVYVYVEKLNDESQTFILQLEQVIQMKNLKPASIKVYDYYQPGGLQIPSYSGVGS
;
A
#
# COMPACT_ATOMS: atom_id res chain seq x y z
N MET A 1 12.60 7.96 -7.54
CA MET A 1 11.41 8.00 -6.66
C MET A 1 10.62 6.76 -6.98
N VAL A 2 10.24 6.00 -5.96
CA VAL A 2 9.47 4.77 -6.11
C VAL A 2 8.04 5.01 -5.68
N ILE A 3 7.09 4.45 -6.42
CA ILE A 3 5.68 4.42 -6.03
C ILE A 3 5.33 2.99 -5.67
N VAL A 4 4.75 2.84 -4.48
CA VAL A 4 4.06 1.62 -4.08
C VAL A 4 2.57 1.87 -4.19
N GLU A 5 1.90 1.13 -5.08
CA GLU A 5 0.46 1.14 -5.28
C GLU A 5 -0.12 -0.09 -4.59
N VAL A 6 -0.96 0.13 -3.58
CA VAL A 6 -1.61 -0.92 -2.80
C VAL A 6 -3.11 -0.83 -3.04
N SER A 7 -3.67 -1.77 -3.79
CA SER A 7 -5.13 -1.94 -3.87
C SER A 7 -5.61 -2.53 -2.55
N LEU A 8 -6.72 -2.04 -2.01
CA LEU A 8 -7.33 -2.52 -0.78
C LEU A 8 -8.29 -3.68 -1.07
N LEU A 9 -8.43 -4.58 -0.10
CA LEU A 9 -9.46 -5.60 -0.14
C LEU A 9 -10.84 -4.93 -0.06
N SER A 10 -11.81 -5.41 -0.84
CA SER A 10 -13.18 -4.91 -0.78
C SER A 10 -13.74 -5.03 0.64
N GLY A 11 -14.33 -3.94 1.15
CA GLY A 11 -14.85 -3.86 2.51
C GLY A 11 -13.81 -3.44 3.57
N PHE A 12 -12.60 -3.09 3.15
CA PHE A 12 -11.56 -2.52 4.00
C PHE A 12 -11.24 -1.07 3.63
N ILE A 13 -10.82 -0.29 4.62
CA ILE A 13 -10.27 1.06 4.47
C ILE A 13 -8.89 1.15 5.12
N LEU A 14 -8.10 2.16 4.76
CA LEU A 14 -6.85 2.45 5.46
C LEU A 14 -7.17 3.00 6.86
N ALA A 15 -6.59 2.39 7.89
CA ALA A 15 -6.73 2.89 9.26
C ALA A 15 -6.12 4.30 9.37
N PRO A 16 -6.78 5.29 10.02
CA PRO A 16 -6.25 6.64 10.15
C PRO A 16 -4.83 6.70 10.74
N GLU A 17 -4.56 5.88 11.76
CA GLU A 17 -3.25 5.77 12.42
C GLU A 17 -2.16 5.25 11.47
N SER A 18 -2.52 4.36 10.53
CA SER A 18 -1.57 3.82 9.58
C SER A 18 -0.95 4.90 8.69
N ARG A 19 -1.76 5.88 8.28
CA ARG A 19 -1.28 7.01 7.49
C ARG A 19 -0.27 7.83 8.29
N MET A 20 -0.59 8.13 9.55
CA MET A 20 0.29 8.90 10.42
C MET A 20 1.63 8.19 10.67
N LEU A 21 1.63 6.87 10.84
CA LEU A 21 2.85 6.08 11.02
C LEU A 21 3.77 6.12 9.80
N LEU A 22 3.19 6.04 8.61
CA LEU A 22 3.94 6.10 7.35
C LEU A 22 4.49 7.50 7.08
N GLU A 23 3.70 8.56 7.32
CA GLU A 23 4.14 9.96 7.14
C GLU A 23 5.30 10.35 8.09
N ARG A 24 5.51 9.62 9.20
CA ARG A 24 6.66 9.82 10.11
C ARG A 24 7.97 9.26 9.57
N GLN A 25 7.93 8.38 8.58
CA GLN A 25 9.15 7.80 8.02
C GLN A 25 9.84 8.80 7.09
N ALA A 26 11.11 9.11 7.34
CA ALA A 26 11.83 10.18 6.63
C ALA A 26 11.92 10.01 5.11
N ILE A 27 11.83 8.77 4.61
CA ILE A 27 11.89 8.46 3.17
C ILE A 27 10.53 8.57 2.48
N ILE A 28 9.44 8.71 3.23
CA ILE A 28 8.09 8.88 2.69
C ILE A 28 7.87 10.34 2.33
N LYS A 29 7.67 10.58 1.05
CA LYS A 29 7.42 11.92 0.50
C LYS A 29 5.95 12.30 0.59
N LYS A 30 5.07 11.33 0.33
CA LYS A 30 3.63 11.54 0.26
C LYS A 30 2.86 10.23 0.38
N ILE A 31 1.65 10.33 0.92
CA ILE A 31 0.63 9.28 0.84
C ILE A 31 -0.61 9.87 0.19
N GLU A 32 -1.12 9.19 -0.82
CA GLU A 32 -2.40 9.50 -1.46
C GLU A 32 -3.34 8.31 -1.34
N VAL A 33 -4.59 8.56 -0.95
CA VAL A 33 -5.64 7.55 -0.97
C VAL A 33 -6.64 7.97 -2.04
N LYS A 34 -6.86 7.13 -3.04
CA LYS A 34 -7.85 7.34 -4.10
C LYS A 34 -8.74 6.12 -4.18
N ALA A 35 -10.02 6.30 -3.85
CA ALA A 35 -10.98 5.20 -3.73
C ALA A 35 -10.44 4.06 -2.85
N ASP A 36 -10.22 2.88 -3.43
CA ASP A 36 -9.70 1.66 -2.81
C ASP A 36 -8.21 1.45 -3.07
N VAL A 37 -7.46 2.49 -3.44
CA VAL A 37 -6.01 2.40 -3.71
C VAL A 37 -5.23 3.39 -2.86
N VAL A 38 -4.20 2.89 -2.19
CA VAL A 38 -3.22 3.69 -1.45
C VAL A 38 -1.93 3.79 -2.28
N TYR A 39 -1.48 5.01 -2.54
CA TYR A 39 -0.22 5.31 -3.19
C TYR A 39 0.76 5.83 -2.15
N VAL A 40 1.91 5.16 -2.02
CA VAL A 40 3.01 5.55 -1.16
C VAL A 40 4.17 6.01 -2.03
N TYR A 41 4.53 7.28 -1.92
CA TYR A 41 5.62 7.89 -2.68
C TYR A 41 6.89 7.88 -1.83
N VAL A 42 7.86 7.07 -2.24
CA VAL A 42 9.15 6.90 -1.54
C VAL A 42 10.23 7.66 -2.29
N GLU A 43 10.88 8.60 -1.63
CA GLU A 43 11.81 9.54 -2.27
C GLU A 43 13.05 8.84 -2.82
N LYS A 44 13.75 8.09 -1.96
CA LYS A 44 14.95 7.34 -2.29
C LYS A 44 14.92 5.99 -1.59
N LEU A 45 15.13 4.92 -2.35
CA LEU A 45 15.53 3.62 -1.81
C LEU A 45 17.06 3.52 -1.88
N ASN A 46 17.66 2.92 -0.87
CA ASN A 46 19.06 2.51 -0.83
C ASN A 46 19.12 0.97 -0.93
N ASP A 47 20.33 0.41 -0.88
CA ASP A 47 20.54 -1.04 -0.93
C ASP A 47 20.06 -1.77 0.35
N GLU A 48 19.51 -1.03 1.32
CA GLU A 48 18.93 -1.57 2.54
C GLU A 48 17.43 -1.80 2.37
N SER A 49 16.96 -2.96 2.84
CA SER A 49 15.54 -3.28 2.87
C SER A 49 14.75 -2.28 3.72
N GLN A 50 13.73 -1.68 3.11
CA GLN A 50 12.80 -0.78 3.79
C GLN A 50 11.50 -1.52 4.12
N THR A 51 11.01 -1.36 5.36
CA THR A 51 9.78 -2.01 5.81
C THR A 51 8.74 -0.94 6.18
N PHE A 52 7.56 -1.09 5.58
CA PHE A 52 6.42 -0.22 5.81
C PHE A 52 5.25 -1.06 6.33
N ILE A 53 4.46 -0.49 7.25
CA ILE A 53 3.29 -1.16 7.81
C ILE A 53 2.04 -0.37 7.39
N LEU A 54 1.15 -1.05 6.66
CA LEU A 54 -0.19 -0.57 6.35
C LEU A 54 -1.21 -1.35 7.18
N GLN A 55 -1.95 -0.66 8.03
CA GLN A 55 -3.05 -1.24 8.79
C GLN A 55 -4.37 -0.93 8.11
N LEU A 56 -5.20 -1.96 7.94
CA LEU A 56 -6.50 -1.86 7.30
C LEU A 56 -7.60 -2.16 8.32
N GLU A 57 -8.68 -1.41 8.26
CA GLU A 57 -9.89 -1.62 9.07
C GLU A 57 -10.99 -2.20 8.21
N GLN A 58 -11.59 -3.30 8.68
CA GLN A 58 -12.75 -3.89 8.01
C GLN A 58 -14.01 -3.10 8.37
N VAL A 59 -14.62 -2.48 7.38
CA VAL A 59 -15.88 -1.72 7.52
C VAL A 59 -17.09 -2.49 7.03
N ILE A 60 -16.89 -3.45 6.11
CA ILE A 60 -17.95 -4.32 5.58
C ILE A 60 -17.46 -5.77 5.61
N GLN A 61 -18.27 -6.65 6.20
CA GLN A 61 -18.00 -8.08 6.17
C GLN A 61 -18.33 -8.67 4.79
N MET A 62 -17.32 -9.28 4.17
CA MET A 62 -17.39 -9.89 2.85
C MET A 62 -17.02 -11.36 2.96
N LYS A 63 -17.89 -12.25 2.46
CA LYS A 63 -17.67 -13.71 2.53
C LYS A 63 -16.67 -14.24 1.51
N ASN A 64 -16.37 -13.48 0.46
CA ASN A 64 -15.50 -13.91 -0.63
C ASN A 64 -14.59 -12.76 -1.07
N LEU A 65 -13.57 -12.47 -0.24
CA LEU A 65 -12.58 -11.45 -0.53
C LEU A 65 -11.78 -11.84 -1.77
N LYS A 66 -11.90 -11.06 -2.84
CA LYS A 66 -11.01 -11.21 -3.98
C LYS A 66 -9.60 -10.75 -3.58
N PRO A 67 -8.54 -11.40 -4.09
CA PRO A 67 -7.19 -10.94 -3.86
C PRO A 67 -7.00 -9.51 -4.36
N ALA A 68 -6.22 -8.72 -3.63
CA ALA A 68 -5.82 -7.37 -4.01
C ALA A 68 -4.34 -7.35 -4.42
N SER A 69 -3.92 -6.33 -5.17
CA SER A 69 -2.57 -6.27 -5.74
C SER A 69 -1.67 -5.23 -5.07
N ILE A 70 -0.37 -5.48 -5.10
CA ILE A 70 0.67 -4.52 -4.77
C ILE A 70 1.57 -4.35 -6.00
N LYS A 71 1.77 -3.11 -6.44
CA LYS A 71 2.70 -2.77 -7.52
C LYS A 71 3.78 -1.85 -6.98
N VAL A 72 5.02 -2.10 -7.39
CA VAL A 72 6.16 -1.27 -7.02
C VAL A 72 6.87 -0.85 -8.29
N TYR A 73 6.93 0.46 -8.57
CA TYR A 73 7.52 0.95 -9.81
C TYR A 73 8.30 2.24 -9.59
N ASP A 74 9.35 2.43 -10.38
CA ASP A 74 10.05 3.70 -10.42
C ASP A 74 9.20 4.72 -11.21
N TYR A 75 9.05 5.91 -10.64
CA TYR A 75 8.25 7.00 -11.22
C TYR A 75 8.70 7.39 -12.63
N TYR A 76 10.00 7.29 -12.93
CA TYR A 76 10.57 7.66 -14.22
C TYR A 76 10.70 6.47 -15.19
N GLN A 77 10.48 5.24 -14.71
CA GLN A 77 10.58 4.02 -15.51
C GLN A 77 9.37 3.11 -15.23
N PRO A 78 8.23 3.33 -15.92
CA PRO A 78 6.96 2.65 -15.61
C PRO A 78 6.92 1.14 -15.94
N GLY A 79 8.01 0.52 -16.35
CA GLY A 79 8.13 -0.94 -16.54
C GLY A 79 8.29 -1.74 -15.24
N GLY A 80 7.79 -1.21 -14.11
CA GLY A 80 8.10 -1.69 -12.76
C GLY A 80 7.60 -3.10 -12.42
N LEU A 81 7.89 -3.52 -11.18
CA LEU A 81 7.62 -4.85 -10.69
C LEU A 81 6.17 -4.98 -10.18
N GLN A 82 5.45 -5.97 -10.72
CA GLN A 82 4.17 -6.40 -10.15
C GLN A 82 4.42 -7.55 -9.19
N ILE A 83 4.03 -7.38 -7.93
CA ILE A 83 4.12 -8.44 -6.92
C ILE A 83 2.80 -9.21 -6.93
N PRO A 84 2.81 -10.56 -6.75
CA PRO A 84 1.60 -11.36 -6.71
C PRO A 84 0.58 -10.84 -5.68
N SER A 85 -0.69 -11.10 -5.96
CA SER A 85 -1.85 -10.71 -5.16
C SER A 85 -1.76 -11.19 -3.70
N TYR A 86 -2.25 -10.38 -2.76
CA TYR A 86 -2.41 -10.76 -1.35
C TYR A 86 -3.88 -11.04 -1.00
N SER A 87 -4.12 -11.83 0.04
CA SER A 87 -5.47 -12.19 0.52
C SER A 87 -5.59 -11.93 2.02
N GLY A 88 -6.79 -11.56 2.47
CA GLY A 88 -7.09 -11.42 3.90
C GLY A 88 -7.27 -12.78 4.56
N VAL A 89 -6.83 -12.91 5.82
CA VAL A 89 -7.17 -14.06 6.67
C VAL A 89 -8.45 -13.69 7.41
N GLY A 90 -9.59 -14.25 6.98
CA GLY A 90 -10.84 -14.13 7.71
C GLY A 90 -10.69 -14.78 9.08
N SER A 91 -11.01 -14.05 10.14
CA SER A 91 -11.13 -14.60 11.51
C SER A 91 -12.54 -15.15 11.75
#